data_AF-A0A6A5BTH3-F1
#
_entry.id   AF-A0A6A5BTH3-F1
#
_cell.length_a   1.000
_cell.length_b   1.000
_cell.length_c   1.000
_cell.angle_alpha   90.00
_cell.angle_beta   90.00
_cell.angle_gamma   90.00
#
_symmetry.space_group_name_H-M   'P 1'
#
loop_
_entity.id
_entity.type
_entity.pdbx_description
1 polymer ?
#
loop_
_entity_poly.entity_id
_entity_poly.type
_entity_poly.pdbx_seq_one_letter_code
_entity_poly.pdbx_strand_id
1 'polypeptide(L)'
;MPQRQHQQPHDVLFITSMFLTSNVTSSSNNNNNTTHSSLSNLFPTPSENISSIVNSCFFILVFSILMVVIGYVMFKTRKTCKRNHKILFFLLSIFILVQYFGLIFRLVYNGIGLRVNQFEDLTRVENLNSYLVAMWTFSALENVFVLSQMATILMIMSFIMTVFLKTAKLVGAMSFKMYKILFWVVTVMAFSSLIFLIPIVAAGFFNLLLKMSILIVDPTPFYIILFLVYFTVIMTETILFVSIGARLLHVIRKQSQNVSNVKTNLSTHSAPSQKPYIKIVGLVIGMVLSAFIQILAAIVSIFTTLYLGYLHFIDYFLQCFGVLVFAIFVLLLFNPLIQQMEEKNETKPLDSSPHEKKEKEFHQVEEQIHEAIKV
;
A
#
# COMPACT_ATOMS: atom_id res chain seq x y z
N MET A 1 40.06 -42.01 45.20
CA MET A 1 39.10 -42.02 44.07
C MET A 1 38.42 -40.67 44.02
N PRO A 2 38.67 -39.84 42.99
CA PRO A 2 38.03 -38.52 42.91
C PRO A 2 36.65 -38.64 42.27
N GLN A 3 35.64 -38.11 42.96
CA GLN A 3 34.27 -37.98 42.46
C GLN A 3 34.23 -36.95 41.32
N ARG A 4 33.85 -37.40 40.12
CA ARG A 4 33.52 -36.51 39.00
C ARG A 4 32.18 -35.83 39.28
N GLN A 5 32.23 -34.51 39.33
CA GLN A 5 31.09 -33.61 39.26
C GLN A 5 30.35 -33.80 37.94
N HIS A 6 29.05 -34.08 38.00
CA HIS A 6 28.16 -33.91 36.86
C HIS A 6 27.56 -32.50 36.95
N GLN A 7 28.09 -31.63 36.10
CA GLN A 7 27.63 -30.27 35.87
C GLN A 7 26.44 -30.34 34.91
N GLN A 8 25.23 -30.11 35.40
CA GLN A 8 24.06 -29.84 34.57
C GLN A 8 24.00 -28.34 34.25
N PRO A 9 23.66 -27.95 33.01
CA PRO A 9 23.51 -26.55 32.65
C PRO A 9 22.21 -25.99 33.25
N HIS A 10 22.31 -25.32 34.38
CA HIS A 10 21.44 -24.19 34.69
C HIS A 10 21.86 -23.06 33.76
N ASP A 11 20.99 -22.68 32.82
CA ASP A 11 20.88 -21.32 32.24
C ASP A 11 20.01 -21.31 30.97
N VAL A 12 18.73 -21.68 31.08
CA VAL A 12 17.67 -21.23 30.13
C VAL A 12 16.33 -20.94 30.83
N LEU A 13 16.21 -21.22 32.14
CA LEU A 13 14.93 -21.16 32.88
C LEU A 13 14.83 -19.96 33.83
N PHE A 14 15.50 -18.85 33.49
CA PHE A 14 15.48 -17.62 34.30
C PHE A 14 14.91 -16.39 33.57
N ILE A 15 14.47 -16.52 32.31
CA ILE A 15 13.78 -15.44 31.58
C ILE A 15 12.26 -15.66 31.53
N THR A 16 11.78 -16.89 31.69
CA THR A 16 10.34 -17.20 31.65
C THR A 16 9.62 -16.99 32.98
N SER A 17 10.34 -16.77 34.09
CA SER A 17 9.75 -16.50 35.42
C SER A 17 9.56 -15.02 35.73
N MET A 18 9.98 -14.10 34.85
CA MET A 18 9.80 -12.65 35.03
C MET A 18 8.49 -12.10 34.44
N PHE A 19 7.68 -12.95 33.78
CA PHE A 19 6.39 -12.58 33.19
C PHE A 19 5.16 -13.15 33.94
N LEU A 20 5.35 -13.78 35.11
CA LEU A 20 4.27 -14.42 35.88
C LEU A 20 4.11 -13.90 37.32
N THR A 21 4.65 -12.72 37.63
CA THR A 21 4.49 -12.08 38.95
C THR A 21 3.65 -10.81 38.87
N SER A 22 2.34 -11.00 38.76
CA SER A 22 1.35 -10.06 39.30
C SER A 22 0.19 -10.84 39.92
N ASN A 23 0.46 -11.41 41.11
CA ASN A 23 -0.46 -11.92 42.14
C ASN A 23 0.39 -12.90 42.99
N VAL A 24 0.62 -12.74 44.28
CA VAL A 24 -0.29 -12.41 45.37
C VAL A 24 0.57 -11.85 46.51
N THR A 25 0.31 -10.61 46.94
CA THR A 25 0.61 -10.19 48.31
C THR A 25 -0.72 -9.90 48.99
N SER A 26 -1.06 -10.82 49.88
CA SER A 26 -2.15 -10.75 50.84
C SER A 26 -1.97 -9.55 51.77
N SER A 27 -2.91 -8.60 51.73
CA SER A 27 -3.29 -7.81 52.91
C SER A 27 -4.62 -7.09 52.71
N SER A 28 -5.57 -7.43 53.58
CA SER A 28 -6.65 -6.59 54.11
C SER A 28 -7.82 -6.15 53.20
N ASN A 29 -8.97 -6.78 53.44
CA ASN A 29 -10.33 -6.21 53.40
C ASN A 29 -10.60 -5.03 52.46
N ASN A 30 -11.03 -5.32 51.23
CA ASN A 30 -12.03 -4.52 50.51
C ASN A 30 -12.62 -5.33 49.34
N ASN A 31 -13.58 -6.20 49.65
CA ASN A 31 -14.14 -7.21 48.73
C ASN A 31 -15.16 -6.70 47.70
N ASN A 32 -15.29 -5.39 47.49
CA ASN A 32 -16.30 -4.85 46.56
C ASN A 32 -15.73 -4.22 45.28
N ASN A 33 -14.39 -4.10 45.12
CA ASN A 33 -13.77 -3.38 44.00
C ASN A 33 -13.08 -4.26 42.95
N THR A 34 -12.98 -5.58 43.16
CA THR A 34 -12.22 -6.48 42.28
C THR A 34 -12.97 -6.90 41.00
N THR A 35 -14.30 -6.83 41.00
CA THR A 35 -15.13 -7.14 39.82
C THR A 35 -15.19 -5.99 38.80
N HIS A 36 -15.18 -4.72 39.22
CA HIS A 36 -15.14 -3.58 38.30
C HIS A 36 -13.77 -3.42 37.61
N SER A 37 -12.67 -3.66 38.32
CA SER A 37 -11.32 -3.58 37.75
C SER A 37 -11.06 -4.65 36.68
N SER A 38 -11.58 -5.86 36.88
CA SER A 38 -11.45 -6.96 35.90
C SER A 38 -12.33 -6.76 34.67
N LEU A 39 -13.52 -6.15 34.81
CA LEU A 39 -14.47 -5.93 33.72
C LEU A 39 -14.16 -4.68 32.89
N SER A 40 -13.55 -3.65 33.50
CA SER A 40 -13.07 -2.44 32.80
C SER A 40 -11.86 -2.71 31.90
N ASN A 41 -11.03 -3.71 32.22
CA ASN A 41 -9.92 -4.14 31.35
C ASN A 41 -10.37 -4.81 30.03
N LEU A 42 -11.65 -5.14 29.88
CA LEU A 42 -12.21 -5.68 28.63
C LEU A 42 -12.46 -4.58 27.58
N PHE A 43 -12.43 -3.31 27.99
CA PHE A 43 -12.74 -2.17 27.14
C PHE A 43 -11.49 -1.30 26.91
N PRO A 44 -11.30 -0.74 25.71
CA PRO A 44 -10.24 0.22 25.48
C PRO A 44 -10.44 1.45 26.37
N THR A 45 -9.35 2.12 26.75
CA THR A 45 -9.46 3.31 27.61
C THR A 45 -10.22 4.44 26.89
N PRO A 46 -10.95 5.32 27.61
CA PRO A 46 -11.68 6.43 26.98
C PRO A 46 -10.78 7.32 26.11
N SER A 47 -9.53 7.55 26.53
CA SER A 47 -8.56 8.34 25.77
C SER A 47 -8.16 7.69 24.45
N GLU A 48 -7.95 6.36 24.44
CA GLU A 48 -7.64 5.61 23.21
C GLU A 48 -8.84 5.64 22.25
N ASN A 49 -10.05 5.42 22.76
CA ASN A 49 -11.28 5.46 21.96
C ASN A 49 -11.48 6.82 21.30
N ILE A 50 -11.38 7.92 22.06
CA ILE A 50 -11.56 9.29 21.53
C ILE A 50 -10.51 9.60 20.47
N SER A 51 -9.25 9.31 20.76
CA SER A 51 -8.14 9.57 19.84
C SER A 51 -8.29 8.79 18.53
N SER A 52 -8.65 7.50 18.63
CA SER A 52 -8.93 6.64 17.49
C SER A 52 -10.13 7.11 16.66
N ILE A 53 -11.21 7.57 17.30
CA ILE A 53 -12.40 8.12 16.63
C ILE A 53 -12.02 9.37 15.83
N VAL A 54 -11.31 10.32 16.44
CA VAL A 54 -10.88 11.56 15.77
C VAL A 54 -10.01 11.24 14.55
N ASN A 55 -9.05 10.31 14.71
CA ASN A 55 -8.19 9.86 13.61
C ASN A 55 -9.01 9.24 12.47
N SER A 56 -9.94 8.36 12.82
CA SER A 56 -10.79 7.66 11.84
C SER A 56 -11.67 8.63 11.08
N CYS A 57 -12.33 9.58 11.76
CA CYS A 57 -13.14 10.61 11.12
C CYS A 57 -12.32 11.48 10.16
N PHE A 58 -11.12 11.91 10.58
CA PHE A 58 -10.22 12.69 9.72
C PHE A 58 -9.87 11.92 8.44
N PHE A 59 -9.39 10.68 8.56
CA PHE A 59 -8.98 9.90 7.38
C PHE A 59 -10.16 9.43 6.53
N ILE A 60 -11.35 9.18 7.11
CA ILE A 60 -12.57 8.90 6.34
C ILE A 60 -12.90 10.07 5.40
N LEU A 61 -12.81 11.32 5.89
CA LEU A 61 -13.02 12.51 5.05
C LEU A 61 -11.96 12.61 3.95
N VAL A 62 -10.68 12.41 4.29
CA VAL A 62 -9.57 12.44 3.32
C VAL A 62 -9.73 11.38 2.24
N PHE A 63 -10.03 10.13 2.60
CA PHE A 63 -10.23 9.04 1.64
C PHE A 63 -11.51 9.22 0.82
N SER A 64 -12.56 9.84 1.38
CA SER A 64 -13.76 10.21 0.62
C SER A 64 -13.41 11.19 -0.50
N ILE A 65 -12.67 12.25 -0.18
CA ILE A 65 -12.20 13.23 -1.17
C ILE A 65 -11.34 12.54 -2.22
N LEU A 66 -10.41 11.68 -1.79
CA LEU A 66 -9.53 10.94 -2.70
C LEU A 66 -10.31 10.03 -3.66
N MET A 67 -11.32 9.32 -3.19
CA MET A 67 -12.20 8.49 -4.02
C MET A 67 -12.97 9.33 -5.05
N VAL A 68 -13.47 10.51 -4.67
CA VAL A 68 -14.11 11.45 -5.61
C VAL A 68 -13.12 11.91 -6.68
N VAL A 69 -11.90 12.28 -6.29
CA VAL A 69 -10.85 12.70 -7.22
C VAL A 69 -10.50 11.58 -8.21
N ILE A 70 -10.32 10.34 -7.72
CA ILE A 70 -10.05 9.18 -8.57
C ILE A 70 -11.21 8.93 -9.54
N GLY A 71 -12.44 8.93 -9.04
CA GLY A 71 -13.65 8.75 -9.85
C GLY A 71 -13.76 9.81 -10.94
N TYR A 72 -13.52 11.08 -10.61
CA TYR A 72 -13.52 12.18 -11.57
C TYR A 72 -12.41 12.02 -12.64
N VAL A 73 -11.18 11.69 -12.23
CA VAL A 73 -10.07 11.45 -13.17
C VAL A 73 -10.39 10.26 -14.09
N MET A 74 -10.91 9.15 -13.56
CA MET A 74 -11.32 7.99 -14.35
C MET A 74 -12.44 8.34 -15.33
N PHE A 75 -13.43 9.11 -14.90
CA PHE A 75 -14.55 9.56 -15.75
C PHE A 75 -14.04 10.42 -16.90
N LYS A 76 -13.23 11.45 -16.60
CA LYS A 76 -12.68 12.38 -17.59
C LYS A 76 -11.77 11.69 -18.61
N THR A 77 -11.00 10.70 -18.17
CA THR A 77 -9.98 10.03 -19.00
C THR A 77 -10.46 8.71 -19.62
N ARG A 78 -11.71 8.30 -19.41
CA ARG A 78 -12.27 7.00 -19.84
C ARG A 78 -12.00 6.65 -21.32
N LYS A 79 -12.07 7.66 -22.20
CA LYS A 79 -11.92 7.49 -23.66
C LYS A 79 -10.46 7.30 -24.12
N THR A 80 -9.50 7.92 -23.44
CA THR A 80 -8.07 7.90 -23.84
C THR A 80 -7.20 6.99 -22.98
N CYS A 81 -7.74 6.49 -21.87
CA CYS A 81 -7.00 5.70 -20.90
C CYS A 81 -6.71 4.28 -21.42
N LYS A 82 -5.42 3.93 -21.50
CA LYS A 82 -4.95 2.58 -21.90
C LYS A 82 -5.40 1.52 -20.89
N ARG A 83 -5.56 0.28 -21.33
CA ARG A 83 -6.05 -0.85 -20.48
C ARG A 83 -5.27 -1.00 -19.16
N ASN A 84 -3.95 -0.89 -19.17
CA ASN A 84 -3.13 -1.03 -17.96
C ASN A 84 -3.40 0.08 -16.93
N HIS A 85 -3.70 1.30 -17.39
CA HIS A 85 -4.05 2.40 -16.50
C HIS A 85 -5.42 2.16 -15.86
N LYS A 86 -6.40 1.69 -16.64
CA LYS A 86 -7.73 1.32 -16.12
C LYS A 86 -7.64 0.25 -15.02
N ILE A 87 -6.82 -0.78 -15.22
CA ILE A 87 -6.58 -1.83 -14.22
C ILE A 87 -5.94 -1.23 -12.96
N LEU A 88 -4.92 -0.38 -13.10
CA LEU A 88 -4.28 0.24 -11.94
C LEU A 88 -5.23 1.13 -11.15
N PHE A 89 -6.01 1.99 -11.82
CA PHE A 89 -7.00 2.84 -11.16
C PHE A 89 -8.07 2.01 -10.43
N PHE A 90 -8.47 0.88 -11.02
CA PHE A 90 -9.38 -0.06 -10.38
C PHE A 90 -8.77 -0.68 -9.11
N LEU A 91 -7.52 -1.19 -9.19
CA LEU A 91 -6.81 -1.74 -8.04
C LEU A 91 -6.60 -0.68 -6.95
N LEU A 92 -6.25 0.54 -7.33
CA LEU A 92 -6.09 1.66 -6.39
C LEU A 92 -7.42 2.03 -5.71
N SER A 93 -8.53 1.99 -6.46
CA SER A 93 -9.87 2.23 -5.89
C SER A 93 -10.25 1.15 -4.88
N ILE A 94 -9.97 -0.12 -5.19
CA ILE A 94 -10.17 -1.23 -4.24
C ILE A 94 -9.31 -1.02 -2.99
N PHE A 95 -8.04 -0.67 -3.16
CA PHE A 95 -7.13 -0.43 -2.05
C PHE A 95 -7.62 0.66 -1.09
N ILE A 96 -8.06 1.79 -1.63
CA ILE A 96 -8.62 2.88 -0.79
C ILE A 96 -9.94 2.46 -0.15
N LEU A 97 -10.78 1.71 -0.86
CA LEU A 97 -12.05 1.22 -0.35
C LEU A 97 -11.85 0.23 0.81
N VAL A 98 -10.85 -0.65 0.73
CA VAL A 98 -10.46 -1.54 1.83
C VAL A 98 -10.04 -0.74 3.06
N GLN A 99 -9.23 0.30 2.90
CA GLN A 99 -8.86 1.19 4.00
C GLN A 99 -10.06 1.96 4.57
N TYR A 100 -10.95 2.42 3.70
CA TYR A 100 -12.16 3.14 4.07
C TYR A 100 -13.09 2.30 4.94
N PHE A 101 -13.36 1.04 4.54
CA PHE A 101 -14.17 0.12 5.34
C PHE A 101 -13.48 -0.25 6.66
N GLY A 102 -12.16 -0.46 6.67
CA GLY A 102 -11.41 -0.67 7.90
C GLY A 102 -11.61 0.48 8.90
N LEU A 103 -11.60 1.73 8.44
CA LEU A 103 -11.86 2.90 9.30
C LEU A 103 -13.30 2.98 9.79
N ILE A 104 -14.29 2.60 8.98
CA ILE A 104 -15.69 2.55 9.43
C ILE A 104 -15.84 1.50 10.54
N PHE A 105 -15.28 0.30 10.38
CA PHE A 105 -15.35 -0.72 11.42
C PHE A 105 -14.61 -0.30 12.69
N ARG A 106 -13.46 0.37 12.56
CA ARG A 106 -12.76 0.99 13.69
C ARG A 106 -13.63 2.05 14.39
N LEU A 107 -14.32 2.89 13.64
CA LEU A 107 -15.21 3.92 14.19
C LEU A 107 -16.36 3.29 14.98
N VAL A 108 -16.97 2.23 14.45
CA VAL A 108 -18.04 1.50 15.15
C VAL A 108 -17.50 0.80 16.40
N TYR A 109 -16.35 0.12 16.30
CA TYR A 109 -15.68 -0.54 17.42
C TYR A 109 -15.40 0.43 18.58
N ASN A 110 -14.69 1.53 18.31
CA ASN A 110 -14.33 2.51 19.33
C ASN A 110 -15.54 3.34 19.79
N GLY A 111 -16.52 3.56 18.92
CA GLY A 111 -17.77 4.24 19.27
C GLY A 111 -18.62 3.44 20.26
N ILE A 112 -18.74 2.13 20.05
CA ILE A 112 -19.37 1.22 21.03
C ILE A 112 -18.57 1.18 22.32
N GLY A 113 -17.23 1.08 22.24
CA GLY A 113 -16.34 1.12 23.41
C GLY A 113 -16.52 2.36 24.26
N LEU A 114 -16.54 3.54 23.63
CA LEU A 114 -16.78 4.80 24.31
C LEU A 114 -18.16 4.86 24.95
N ARG A 115 -19.21 4.36 24.27
CA ARG A 115 -20.56 4.33 24.81
C ARG A 115 -20.67 3.43 26.03
N VAL A 116 -20.02 2.27 26.03
CA VAL A 116 -20.00 1.36 27.19
C VAL A 116 -19.23 1.99 28.36
N ASN A 117 -18.11 2.66 28.10
CA ASN A 117 -17.32 3.35 29.12
C ASN A 117 -18.04 4.56 29.78
N GLN A 118 -19.15 5.04 29.21
CA GLN A 118 -19.96 6.11 29.82
C GLN A 118 -20.87 5.60 30.95
N PHE A 119 -21.10 4.30 31.06
CA PHE A 119 -21.91 3.73 32.13
C PHE A 119 -21.03 3.50 33.36
N GLU A 120 -21.34 4.19 34.47
CA GLU A 120 -20.65 3.99 35.76
C GLU A 120 -20.83 2.56 36.30
N ASP A 121 -22.02 1.98 36.11
CA ASP A 121 -22.36 0.60 36.48
C ASP A 121 -22.61 -0.27 35.24
N LEU A 122 -21.63 -1.09 34.84
CA LEU A 122 -21.77 -2.00 33.69
C LEU A 122 -22.83 -3.09 33.91
N THR A 123 -23.15 -3.41 35.16
CA THR A 123 -24.19 -4.39 35.54
C THR A 123 -25.60 -3.91 35.25
N ARG A 124 -25.80 -2.59 35.02
CA ARG A 124 -27.09 -1.98 34.68
C ARG A 124 -27.33 -1.84 33.17
N VAL A 125 -26.35 -2.21 32.35
CA VAL A 125 -26.49 -2.12 30.89
C VAL A 125 -27.32 -3.31 30.41
N GLU A 126 -28.61 -3.05 30.15
CA GLU A 126 -29.48 -3.99 29.46
C GLU A 126 -28.83 -4.36 28.10
N ASN A 127 -28.65 -5.66 27.85
CA ASN A 127 -27.98 -6.21 26.66
C ASN A 127 -26.46 -5.98 26.53
N LEU A 128 -25.71 -5.95 27.65
CA LEU A 128 -24.23 -5.88 27.63
C LEU A 128 -23.58 -6.92 26.70
N ASN A 129 -24.10 -8.16 26.67
CA ASN A 129 -23.61 -9.22 25.79
C ASN A 129 -23.72 -8.86 24.30
N SER A 130 -24.79 -8.17 23.88
CA SER A 130 -24.96 -7.73 22.49
C SER A 130 -23.92 -6.67 22.11
N TYR A 131 -23.60 -5.75 23.02
CA TYR A 131 -22.54 -4.76 22.81
C TYR A 131 -21.16 -5.40 22.71
N LEU A 132 -20.85 -6.39 23.56
CA LEU A 132 -19.59 -7.13 23.53
C LEU A 132 -19.42 -7.91 22.21
N VAL A 133 -20.45 -8.64 21.79
CA VAL A 133 -20.42 -9.40 20.52
C VAL A 133 -20.22 -8.47 19.32
N ALA A 134 -20.93 -7.34 19.28
CA ALA A 134 -20.76 -6.34 18.23
C ALA A 134 -19.34 -5.77 18.25
N MET A 135 -18.83 -5.38 19.41
CA MET A 135 -17.47 -4.85 19.57
C MET A 135 -16.40 -5.84 19.09
N TRP A 136 -16.48 -7.11 19.48
CA TRP A 136 -15.53 -8.12 19.04
C TRP A 136 -15.60 -8.40 17.54
N THR A 137 -16.81 -8.43 16.97
CA THR A 137 -17.01 -8.66 15.54
C THR A 137 -16.45 -7.49 14.72
N PHE A 138 -16.74 -6.25 15.10
CA PHE A 138 -16.21 -5.08 14.41
C PHE A 138 -14.69 -4.94 14.55
N SER A 139 -14.14 -5.31 15.71
CA SER A 139 -12.68 -5.37 15.88
C SER A 139 -12.02 -6.44 15.00
N ALA A 140 -12.64 -7.62 14.88
CA ALA A 140 -12.14 -8.67 14.00
C ALA A 140 -12.21 -8.25 12.52
N LEU A 141 -13.32 -7.64 12.10
CA LEU A 141 -13.48 -7.11 10.75
C LEU A 141 -12.47 -6.00 10.46
N GLU A 142 -12.30 -5.04 11.38
CA GLU A 142 -11.26 -4.01 11.27
C GLU A 142 -9.89 -4.65 11.02
N ASN A 143 -9.48 -5.62 11.84
CA ASN A 143 -8.19 -6.27 11.70
C ASN A 143 -8.02 -7.00 10.36
N VAL A 144 -9.06 -7.68 9.88
CA VAL A 144 -9.03 -8.32 8.54
C VAL A 144 -8.83 -7.27 7.45
N PHE A 145 -9.57 -6.16 7.49
CA PHE A 145 -9.45 -5.11 6.48
C PHE A 145 -8.09 -4.41 6.55
N VAL A 146 -7.62 -4.08 7.75
CA VAL A 146 -6.28 -3.51 8.03
C VAL A 146 -5.17 -4.41 7.47
N LEU A 147 -5.20 -5.71 7.79
CA LEU A 147 -4.19 -6.65 7.30
C LEU A 147 -4.32 -6.89 5.80
N SER A 148 -5.55 -6.91 5.25
CA SER A 148 -5.76 -7.09 3.80
C SER A 148 -5.18 -5.96 2.96
N GLN A 149 -4.99 -4.76 3.54
CA GLN A 149 -4.30 -3.66 2.87
C GLN A 149 -2.89 -4.08 2.44
N MET A 150 -2.19 -4.83 3.29
CA MET A 150 -0.84 -5.32 2.99
C MET A 150 -0.86 -6.17 1.72
N ALA A 151 -1.79 -7.13 1.61
CA ALA A 151 -1.95 -7.93 0.41
C ALA A 151 -2.28 -7.08 -0.83
N THR A 152 -3.16 -6.09 -0.69
CA THR A 152 -3.50 -5.20 -1.82
C THR A 152 -2.34 -4.30 -2.27
N ILE A 153 -1.48 -3.86 -1.35
CA ILE A 153 -0.25 -3.10 -1.67
C ILE A 153 0.68 -3.97 -2.50
N LEU A 154 0.98 -5.20 -2.04
CA LEU A 154 1.80 -6.16 -2.78
C LEU A 154 1.22 -6.44 -4.18
N MET A 155 -0.11 -6.56 -4.30
CA MET A 155 -0.78 -6.77 -5.58
C MET A 155 -0.59 -5.58 -6.54
N ILE A 156 -0.81 -4.35 -6.08
CA ILE A 156 -0.61 -3.13 -6.89
C ILE A 156 0.86 -3.00 -7.31
N MET A 157 1.76 -3.28 -6.37
CA MET A 157 3.19 -3.13 -6.50
C MET A 157 3.76 -4.14 -7.52
N SER A 158 3.32 -5.40 -7.44
CA SER A 158 3.56 -6.43 -8.44
C SER A 158 2.98 -6.09 -9.83
N PHE A 159 1.80 -5.45 -9.88
CA PHE A 159 1.24 -4.94 -11.13
C PHE A 159 2.12 -3.84 -11.75
N ILE A 160 2.56 -2.86 -10.96
CA ILE A 160 3.45 -1.78 -11.43
C ILE A 160 4.77 -2.37 -11.94
N MET A 161 5.38 -3.31 -11.20
CA MET A 161 6.59 -4.02 -11.65
C MET A 161 6.38 -4.74 -12.97
N THR A 162 5.23 -5.39 -13.15
CA THR A 162 4.90 -6.06 -14.41
C THR A 162 4.84 -5.06 -15.58
N VAL A 163 4.26 -3.88 -15.36
CA VAL A 163 4.23 -2.80 -16.36
C VAL A 163 5.65 -2.28 -16.64
N PHE A 164 6.47 -2.11 -15.60
CA PHE A 164 7.86 -1.66 -15.73
C PHE A 164 8.72 -2.68 -16.49
N LEU A 165 8.59 -3.97 -16.21
CA LEU A 165 9.30 -5.04 -16.93
C LEU A 165 8.93 -5.07 -18.42
N LYS A 166 7.63 -4.95 -18.73
CA LYS A 166 7.16 -4.86 -20.13
C LYS A 166 7.74 -3.64 -20.83
N THR A 167 7.74 -2.49 -20.16
CA THR A 167 8.31 -1.24 -20.68
C THR A 167 9.82 -1.37 -20.89
N ALA A 168 10.55 -1.91 -19.92
CA ALA A 168 11.99 -2.16 -20.00
C ALA A 168 12.33 -3.05 -21.21
N LYS A 169 11.56 -4.14 -21.43
CA LYS A 169 11.75 -5.01 -22.59
C LYS A 169 11.51 -4.25 -23.91
N LEU A 170 10.41 -3.50 -24.01
CA LEU A 170 10.06 -2.75 -25.23
C LEU A 170 11.10 -1.71 -25.61
N VAL A 171 11.70 -1.08 -24.60
CA VAL A 171 12.76 -0.07 -24.78
C VAL A 171 14.12 -0.73 -25.09
N GLY A 172 14.22 -2.06 -25.09
CA GLY A 172 15.48 -2.77 -25.29
C GLY A 172 16.42 -2.69 -24.09
N ALA A 173 15.91 -2.28 -22.92
CA ALA A 173 16.68 -2.17 -21.68
C ALA A 173 17.12 -3.51 -21.10
N MET A 174 16.51 -4.60 -21.58
CA MET A 174 16.55 -5.89 -20.94
C MET A 174 16.55 -7.02 -21.96
N SER A 175 17.45 -7.98 -21.79
CA SER A 175 17.49 -9.18 -22.63
C SER A 175 16.22 -10.03 -22.45
N PHE A 176 15.83 -10.75 -23.50
CA PHE A 176 14.63 -11.60 -23.46
C PHE A 176 14.71 -12.67 -22.35
N LYS A 177 15.89 -13.26 -22.13
CA LYS A 177 16.13 -14.25 -21.08
C LYS A 177 15.89 -13.67 -19.68
N MET A 178 16.49 -12.51 -19.39
CA MET A 178 16.34 -11.86 -18.08
C MET A 178 14.89 -11.39 -17.86
N TYR A 179 14.23 -10.87 -18.91
CA TYR A 179 12.82 -10.51 -18.85
C TYR A 179 11.94 -11.69 -18.45
N LYS A 180 12.14 -12.86 -19.07
CA LYS A 180 11.35 -14.07 -18.78
C LYS A 180 11.49 -14.49 -17.31
N ILE A 181 12.72 -14.45 -16.78
CA ILE A 181 13.01 -14.78 -15.37
C ILE A 181 12.31 -13.79 -14.43
N LEU A 182 12.55 -12.48 -14.58
CA LEU A 182 11.95 -11.48 -13.67
C LEU A 182 10.42 -11.43 -13.79
N PHE A 183 9.88 -11.60 -14.99
CA PHE A 183 8.43 -11.66 -15.18
C PHE A 183 7.81 -12.84 -14.42
N TRP A 184 8.46 -13.99 -14.44
CA TRP A 184 8.00 -15.16 -13.69
C TRP A 184 8.08 -14.91 -12.17
N VAL A 185 9.20 -14.33 -11.69
CA VAL A 185 9.35 -13.95 -10.27
C VAL A 185 8.25 -12.98 -9.81
N VAL A 186 7.99 -11.91 -10.57
CA VAL A 186 6.93 -10.93 -10.24
C VAL A 186 5.54 -11.57 -10.30
N THR A 187 5.30 -12.51 -11.21
CA THR A 187 4.03 -13.24 -11.29
C THR A 187 3.83 -14.15 -10.07
N VAL A 188 4.88 -14.85 -9.63
CA VAL A 188 4.86 -15.67 -8.41
C VAL A 188 4.62 -14.81 -7.18
N MET A 189 5.26 -13.64 -7.08
CA MET A 189 5.01 -12.67 -6.01
C MET A 189 3.55 -12.19 -6.00
N ALA A 190 2.98 -11.85 -7.16
CA ALA A 190 1.58 -11.46 -7.29
C ALA A 190 0.63 -12.58 -6.84
N PHE A 191 0.90 -13.83 -7.24
CA PHE A 191 0.10 -14.98 -6.80
C PHE A 191 0.24 -15.26 -5.30
N SER A 192 1.45 -15.12 -4.77
CA SER A 192 1.72 -15.21 -3.33
C SER A 192 0.89 -14.19 -2.54
N SER A 193 0.76 -12.94 -3.02
CA SER A 193 -0.08 -11.92 -2.36
C SER A 193 -1.55 -12.34 -2.24
N LEU A 194 -2.07 -13.12 -3.19
CA LEU A 194 -3.43 -13.67 -3.13
C LEU A 194 -3.53 -14.80 -2.09
N ILE A 195 -2.54 -15.70 -2.05
CA ILE A 195 -2.46 -16.77 -1.04
C ILE A 195 -2.39 -16.15 0.37
N PHE A 196 -1.68 -15.04 0.53
CA PHE A 196 -1.58 -14.29 1.79
C PHE A 196 -2.91 -13.79 2.35
N LEU A 197 -3.97 -13.66 1.55
CA LEU A 197 -5.29 -13.32 2.08
C LEU A 197 -5.85 -14.41 2.99
N ILE A 198 -5.49 -15.69 2.77
CA ILE A 198 -5.96 -16.81 3.59
C ILE A 198 -5.48 -16.68 5.05
N PRO A 199 -4.15 -16.56 5.34
CA PRO A 199 -3.69 -16.39 6.71
C PRO A 199 -4.16 -15.06 7.34
N ILE A 200 -4.43 -14.02 6.55
CA ILE A 200 -5.01 -12.76 7.03
C ILE A 200 -6.44 -12.97 7.55
N VAL A 201 -7.29 -13.66 6.79
CA VAL A 201 -8.66 -13.97 7.23
C VAL A 201 -8.63 -14.91 8.43
N ALA A 202 -7.73 -15.92 8.41
CA ALA A 202 -7.54 -16.82 9.54
C ALA A 202 -7.08 -16.06 10.81
N ALA A 203 -6.18 -15.07 10.68
CA ALA A 203 -5.75 -14.21 11.78
C ALA A 203 -6.91 -13.43 12.39
N GLY A 204 -7.78 -12.87 11.55
CA GLY A 204 -8.99 -12.18 12.01
C GLY A 204 -9.94 -13.09 12.77
N PHE A 205 -10.16 -14.30 12.26
CA PHE A 205 -11.00 -15.30 12.93
C PHE A 205 -10.39 -15.80 14.24
N PHE A 206 -9.08 -16.06 14.26
CA PHE A 206 -8.37 -16.45 15.48
C PHE A 206 -8.45 -15.35 16.55
N ASN A 207 -8.28 -14.09 16.16
CA ASN A 207 -8.45 -12.96 17.07
C ASN A 207 -9.89 -12.84 17.61
N LEU A 208 -10.90 -13.13 16.79
CA LEU A 208 -12.29 -13.20 17.24
C LEU A 208 -12.49 -14.30 18.30
N LEU A 209 -11.97 -15.51 18.06
CA LEU A 209 -12.06 -16.63 19.00
C LEU A 209 -11.36 -16.35 20.34
N LEU A 210 -10.21 -15.70 20.29
CA LEU A 210 -9.48 -15.26 21.48
C LEU A 210 -10.28 -14.21 22.27
N LYS A 211 -10.85 -13.21 21.59
CA LYS A 211 -11.69 -12.18 22.24
C LYS A 211 -12.96 -12.75 22.86
N MET A 212 -13.55 -13.76 22.23
CA MET A 212 -14.68 -14.51 22.80
C MET A 212 -14.28 -15.41 23.97
N SER A 213 -13.01 -15.46 24.36
CA SER A 213 -12.46 -16.36 25.40
C SER A 213 -12.75 -17.84 25.14
N ILE A 214 -13.04 -18.22 23.88
CA ILE A 214 -13.24 -19.62 23.47
C ILE A 214 -11.89 -20.34 23.41
N LEU A 215 -10.84 -19.59 23.06
CA LEU A 215 -9.49 -20.10 22.91
C LEU A 215 -8.58 -19.40 23.93
N ILE A 216 -7.93 -20.18 24.80
CA ILE A 216 -7.02 -19.68 25.85
C ILE A 216 -5.60 -20.07 25.45
N VAL A 217 -5.10 -19.43 24.39
CA VAL A 217 -3.72 -19.62 23.89
C VAL A 217 -3.12 -18.25 23.69
N ASP A 218 -1.84 -18.11 24.03
CA ASP A 218 -1.10 -16.88 23.77
C ASP A 218 -1.01 -16.62 22.24
N PRO A 219 -1.57 -15.51 21.72
CA PRO A 219 -1.50 -15.19 20.31
C PRO A 219 -0.14 -14.66 19.84
N THR A 220 0.76 -14.32 20.77
CA THR A 220 2.03 -13.64 20.47
C THR A 220 2.88 -14.37 19.43
N PRO A 221 3.09 -15.70 19.50
CA PRO A 221 3.90 -16.42 18.51
C PRO A 221 3.32 -16.33 17.10
N PHE A 222 2.00 -16.35 16.97
CA PHE A 222 1.32 -16.25 15.68
C PHE A 222 1.53 -14.87 15.04
N TYR A 223 1.43 -13.80 15.83
CA TYR A 223 1.71 -12.44 15.34
C TYR A 223 3.18 -12.24 14.95
N ILE A 224 4.12 -12.81 15.71
CA ILE A 224 5.56 -12.74 15.38
C ILE A 224 5.84 -13.45 14.05
N ILE A 225 5.29 -14.66 13.85
CA ILE A 225 5.46 -15.40 12.58
C ILE A 225 4.86 -14.61 11.41
N LEU A 226 3.64 -14.08 11.57
CA LEU A 226 2.98 -13.28 10.54
C LEU A 226 3.80 -12.03 10.19
N PHE A 227 4.37 -11.35 11.19
CA PHE A 227 5.24 -10.20 11.00
C PHE A 227 6.53 -10.55 10.26
N LEU A 228 7.24 -11.61 10.64
CA LEU A 228 8.47 -12.02 9.97
C LEU A 228 8.23 -12.37 8.50
N VAL A 229 7.13 -13.07 8.25
CA VAL A 229 6.70 -13.44 6.89
C VAL A 229 6.35 -12.18 6.08
N TYR A 230 5.58 -11.26 6.65
CA TYR A 230 5.24 -9.97 6.03
C TYR A 230 6.50 -9.11 5.74
N PHE A 231 7.38 -8.96 6.72
CA PHE A 231 8.63 -8.19 6.60
C PHE A 231 9.51 -8.74 5.48
N THR A 232 9.69 -10.06 5.41
CA THR A 232 10.51 -10.70 4.37
C THR A 232 9.94 -10.45 2.98
N VAL A 233 8.61 -10.52 2.82
CA VAL A 233 7.95 -10.29 1.54
C VAL A 233 8.07 -8.83 1.10
N ILE A 234 7.77 -7.87 1.98
CA ILE A 234 7.90 -6.43 1.67
C ILE A 234 9.33 -6.05 1.33
N MET A 235 10.32 -6.56 2.08
CA MET A 235 11.73 -6.27 1.82
C MET A 235 12.17 -6.84 0.47
N THR A 236 11.81 -8.10 0.18
CA THR A 236 12.10 -8.73 -1.12
C THR A 236 11.46 -7.94 -2.27
N GLU A 237 10.20 -7.54 -2.11
CA GLU A 237 9.48 -6.77 -3.11
C GLU A 237 10.12 -5.39 -3.34
N THR A 238 10.48 -4.70 -2.26
CA THR A 238 11.16 -3.40 -2.32
C THR A 238 12.50 -3.49 -3.03
N ILE A 239 13.31 -4.53 -2.75
CA ILE A 239 14.60 -4.77 -3.40
C ILE A 239 14.41 -5.01 -4.90
N LEU A 240 13.46 -5.88 -5.27
CA LEU A 240 13.15 -6.16 -6.67
C LEU A 240 12.67 -4.89 -7.38
N PHE A 241 11.80 -4.12 -6.73
CA PHE A 241 11.27 -2.87 -7.25
C PHE A 241 12.37 -1.85 -7.55
N VAL A 242 13.24 -1.60 -6.57
CA VAL A 242 14.37 -0.66 -6.70
C VAL A 242 15.35 -1.14 -7.77
N SER A 243 15.66 -2.44 -7.81
CA SER A 243 16.57 -3.02 -8.82
C SER A 243 16.03 -2.86 -10.25
N ILE A 244 14.75 -3.16 -10.47
CA ILE A 244 14.10 -2.99 -11.77
C ILE A 244 14.00 -1.50 -12.14
N GLY A 245 13.59 -0.65 -11.18
CA GLY A 245 13.49 0.80 -11.35
C GLY A 245 14.83 1.43 -11.73
N ALA A 246 15.91 1.09 -11.02
CA ALA A 246 17.26 1.58 -11.29
C ALA A 246 17.75 1.18 -12.70
N ARG A 247 17.52 -0.07 -13.12
CA ARG A 247 17.86 -0.53 -14.48
C ARG A 247 17.08 0.23 -15.55
N LEU A 248 15.79 0.43 -15.35
CA LEU A 248 14.95 1.19 -16.28
C LEU A 248 15.42 2.64 -16.40
N LEU A 249 15.73 3.28 -15.27
CA LEU A 249 16.28 4.65 -15.22
C LEU A 249 17.62 4.75 -15.95
N HIS A 250 18.52 3.79 -15.76
CA HIS A 250 19.81 3.77 -16.43
C HIS A 250 19.66 3.71 -17.96
N VAL A 251 18.75 2.87 -18.46
CA VAL A 251 18.54 2.75 -19.91
C VAL A 251 17.86 3.97 -20.51
N ILE A 252 16.86 4.54 -19.84
CA ILE A 252 16.22 5.78 -20.28
C ILE A 252 17.24 6.92 -20.32
N ARG A 253 18.11 7.03 -19.31
CA ARG A 253 19.18 8.03 -19.28
C ARG A 253 20.15 7.86 -20.46
N LYS A 254 20.60 6.63 -20.74
CA LYS A 254 21.50 6.32 -21.86
C LYS A 254 20.87 6.67 -23.21
N GLN A 255 19.61 6.32 -23.42
CA GLN A 255 18.90 6.65 -24.66
C GLN A 255 18.68 8.16 -24.82
N SER A 256 18.31 8.85 -23.75
CA SER A 256 18.14 10.30 -23.77
C SER A 256 19.44 11.03 -24.13
N GLN A 257 20.59 10.54 -23.68
CA GLN A 257 21.90 11.10 -24.03
C GLN A 257 22.27 10.85 -25.50
N ASN A 258 22.02 9.63 -26.00
CA ASN A 258 22.30 9.29 -27.39
C ASN A 258 21.47 10.12 -28.38
N VAL A 259 20.19 10.39 -28.07
CA VAL A 259 19.32 11.25 -28.90
C VAL A 259 19.77 12.72 -28.86
N SER A 260 20.26 13.20 -27.72
CA SER A 260 20.80 14.55 -27.57
C SER A 260 22.03 14.79 -28.46
N ASN A 261 22.95 13.82 -28.52
CA ASN A 261 24.19 13.94 -29.29
C ASN A 261 23.98 13.89 -30.82
N VAL A 262 22.84 13.37 -31.28
CA VAL A 262 22.47 13.38 -32.71
C VAL A 262 21.81 14.71 -33.10
N LYS A 263 21.15 15.40 -32.15
CA LYS A 263 20.47 16.68 -32.39
C LYS A 263 21.35 17.92 -32.27
N THR A 264 22.59 17.80 -31.79
CA THR A 264 23.53 18.94 -31.68
C THR A 264 23.95 19.55 -33.02
N ASN A 265 23.58 18.94 -34.16
CA ASN A 265 23.83 19.50 -35.49
C ASN A 265 22.64 20.24 -36.12
N LEU A 266 21.48 20.31 -35.46
CA LEU A 266 20.32 21.06 -35.97
C LEU A 266 19.79 22.00 -34.89
N SER A 267 20.17 23.27 -35.01
CA SER A 267 19.72 24.38 -34.19
C SER A 267 18.21 24.60 -34.34
N THR A 268 17.40 23.87 -33.58
CA THR A 268 16.01 24.28 -33.36
C THR A 268 15.54 23.92 -31.96
N HIS A 269 15.31 24.97 -31.19
CA HIS A 269 14.76 25.01 -29.85
C HIS A 269 13.50 24.13 -29.72
N SER A 270 13.64 22.99 -29.06
CA SER A 270 12.68 22.49 -28.08
C SER A 270 13.29 21.24 -27.47
N ALA A 271 13.61 21.28 -26.18
CA ALA A 271 14.14 20.14 -25.45
C ALA A 271 12.98 19.31 -24.90
N PRO A 272 12.70 18.09 -25.40
CA PRO A 272 11.61 17.28 -24.89
C PRO A 272 12.13 15.87 -24.57
N SER A 273 12.58 15.58 -23.34
CA SER A 273 12.67 14.17 -22.89
C SER A 273 12.95 13.92 -21.39
N GLN A 274 12.99 14.91 -20.49
CA GLN A 274 13.27 14.64 -19.06
C GLN A 274 12.02 14.23 -18.24
N LYS A 275 10.81 14.48 -18.74
CA LYS A 275 9.54 14.17 -18.05
C LYS A 275 9.37 12.69 -17.64
N PRO A 276 9.68 11.67 -18.46
CA PRO A 276 9.53 10.27 -18.05
C PRO A 276 10.54 9.84 -16.97
N TYR A 277 11.74 10.42 -16.95
CA TYR A 277 12.76 10.12 -15.94
C TYR A 277 12.30 10.54 -14.54
N ILE A 278 11.85 11.79 -14.39
CA ILE A 278 11.40 12.33 -13.10
C ILE A 278 10.22 11.54 -12.54
N LYS A 279 9.29 11.10 -13.41
CA LYS A 279 8.15 10.26 -13.01
C LYS A 279 8.63 8.94 -12.40
N ILE A 280 9.51 8.21 -13.09
CA ILE A 280 9.98 6.91 -12.59
C ILE A 280 10.76 7.07 -11.28
N VAL A 281 11.60 8.11 -11.16
CA VAL A 281 12.31 8.42 -9.91
C VAL A 281 11.32 8.72 -8.79
N GLY A 282 10.35 9.60 -9.03
CA GLY A 282 9.31 9.94 -8.06
C GLY A 282 8.51 8.72 -7.61
N LEU A 283 8.24 7.77 -8.52
CA LEU A 283 7.61 6.51 -8.15
C LEU A 283 8.48 5.68 -7.23
N VAL A 284 9.74 5.44 -7.60
CA VAL A 284 10.63 4.59 -6.81
C VAL A 284 10.80 5.16 -5.41
N ILE A 285 10.98 6.48 -5.29
CA ILE A 285 11.06 7.16 -4.00
C ILE A 285 9.74 7.02 -3.23
N GLY A 286 8.60 7.30 -3.86
CA GLY A 286 7.29 7.19 -3.21
C GLY A 286 6.95 5.78 -2.74
N MET A 287 7.31 4.77 -3.54
CA MET A 287 7.16 3.37 -3.19
C MET A 287 8.03 2.97 -2.00
N VAL A 288 9.31 3.35 -2.01
CA VAL A 288 10.25 3.05 -0.90
C VAL A 288 9.81 3.76 0.38
N LEU A 289 9.42 5.04 0.27
CA LEU A 289 8.92 5.81 1.40
C LEU A 289 7.65 5.20 1.98
N SER A 290 6.70 4.79 1.14
CA SER A 290 5.49 4.10 1.57
C SER A 290 5.80 2.78 2.26
N ALA A 291 6.68 1.96 1.69
CA ALA A 291 7.06 0.68 2.30
C ALA A 291 7.72 0.90 3.66
N PHE A 292 8.59 1.91 3.79
CA PHE A 292 9.21 2.27 5.06
C PHE A 292 8.18 2.71 6.11
N ILE A 293 7.22 3.56 5.75
CA ILE A 293 6.14 3.99 6.65
C ILE A 293 5.30 2.78 7.10
N GLN A 294 5.01 1.83 6.21
CA GLN A 294 4.23 0.64 6.54
C GLN A 294 4.97 -0.33 7.45
N ILE A 295 6.28 -0.54 7.23
CA ILE A 295 7.13 -1.31 8.15
C ILE A 295 7.13 -0.64 9.51
N LEU A 296 7.30 0.68 9.56
CA LEU A 296 7.27 1.44 10.81
C LEU A 296 5.92 1.29 11.52
N ALA A 297 4.80 1.40 10.78
CA ALA A 297 3.46 1.19 11.33
C ALA A 297 3.29 -0.23 11.91
N ALA A 298 3.79 -1.26 11.22
CA ALA A 298 3.74 -2.64 11.70
C ALA A 298 4.58 -2.84 12.97
N ILE A 299 5.79 -2.25 13.03
CA ILE A 299 6.63 -2.30 14.22
C ILE A 299 5.93 -1.61 15.40
N VAL A 300 5.43 -0.38 15.20
CA VAL A 300 4.70 0.36 16.23
C VAL A 300 3.48 -0.44 16.70
N SER A 301 2.74 -1.07 15.79
CA SER A 301 1.57 -1.90 16.10
C SER A 301 1.91 -3.11 16.99
N ILE A 302 3.09 -3.71 16.83
CA ILE A 302 3.55 -4.79 17.72
C ILE A 302 3.90 -4.23 19.10
N PHE A 303 4.63 -3.12 19.15
CA PHE A 303 4.99 -2.48 20.42
C PHE A 303 3.78 -1.98 21.20
N THR A 304 2.77 -1.42 20.50
CA THR A 304 1.51 -0.98 21.12
C THR A 304 0.75 -2.14 21.73
N THR A 305 0.63 -3.24 20.98
CA THR A 305 -0.07 -4.45 21.43
C THR A 305 0.62 -5.13 22.63
N LEU A 306 1.95 -5.10 22.70
CA LEU A 306 2.71 -5.81 23.73
C LEU A 306 3.04 -4.98 24.98
N TYR A 307 3.26 -3.66 24.84
CA TYR A 307 3.85 -2.86 25.92
C TYR A 307 3.08 -1.57 26.25
N LEU A 308 2.55 -0.87 25.24
CA LEU A 308 2.09 0.53 25.40
C LEU A 308 0.77 0.78 24.65
N GLY A 309 -0.36 0.43 25.27
CA GLY A 309 -1.69 0.60 24.68
C GLY A 309 -2.01 2.05 24.24
N TYR A 310 -1.54 3.05 24.99
CA TYR A 310 -1.79 4.47 24.66
C TYR A 310 -1.16 4.92 23.33
N LEU A 311 -0.20 4.19 22.79
CA LEU A 311 0.43 4.49 21.50
C LEU A 311 -0.43 4.03 20.30
N HIS A 312 -1.59 3.40 20.52
CA HIS A 312 -2.53 2.98 19.47
C HIS A 312 -3.09 4.12 18.61
N PHE A 313 -2.85 5.38 18.97
CA PHE A 313 -3.14 6.47 18.05
C PHE A 313 -2.09 6.57 16.93
N ILE A 314 -0.82 6.31 17.26
CA ILE A 314 0.32 6.48 16.35
C ILE A 314 0.35 5.38 15.29
N ASP A 315 0.11 4.12 15.67
CA ASP A 315 0.04 3.01 14.70
C ASP A 315 -1.08 3.26 13.68
N TYR A 316 -2.27 3.65 14.13
CA TYR A 316 -3.42 3.97 13.27
C TYR A 316 -3.13 5.14 12.35
N PHE A 317 -2.48 6.20 12.86
CA PHE A 317 -2.09 7.35 12.05
C PHE A 317 -1.07 6.96 10.99
N LEU A 318 0.01 6.27 11.37
CA LEU A 318 1.08 5.85 10.45
C LEU A 318 0.54 4.91 9.36
N GLN A 319 -0.36 3.99 9.72
CA GLN A 319 -1.00 3.10 8.77
C GLN A 319 -1.80 3.88 7.71
N CYS A 320 -2.70 4.75 8.15
CA CYS A 320 -3.53 5.54 7.23
C CYS A 320 -2.70 6.51 6.39
N PHE A 321 -1.69 7.13 7.00
CA PHE A 321 -0.77 8.04 6.34
C PHE A 321 0.06 7.31 5.27
N GLY A 322 0.58 6.12 5.56
CA GLY A 322 1.31 5.30 4.59
C GLY A 322 0.44 4.94 3.39
N VAL A 323 -0.81 4.54 3.62
CA VAL A 323 -1.79 4.24 2.56
C VAL A 323 -2.12 5.48 1.72
N LEU A 324 -2.29 6.65 2.36
CA LEU A 324 -2.54 7.91 1.66
C LEU A 324 -1.36 8.32 0.77
N VAL A 325 -0.13 8.29 1.33
CA VAL A 325 1.10 8.64 0.60
C VAL A 325 1.26 7.73 -0.61
N PHE A 326 1.09 6.42 -0.44
CA PHE A 326 1.10 5.45 -1.53
C PHE A 326 0.12 5.82 -2.64
N ALA A 327 -1.14 6.08 -2.27
CA ALA A 327 -2.18 6.36 -3.24
C ALA A 327 -1.92 7.63 -4.04
N ILE A 328 -1.42 8.69 -3.38
CA ILE A 328 -1.04 9.95 -4.03
C ILE A 328 0.10 9.72 -5.03
N PHE A 329 1.15 8.98 -4.66
CA PHE A 329 2.26 8.70 -5.57
C PHE A 329 1.82 7.89 -6.81
N VAL A 330 0.97 6.88 -6.61
CA VAL A 330 0.40 6.10 -7.73
C VAL A 330 -0.45 7.00 -8.64
N LEU A 331 -1.25 7.92 -8.09
CA LEU A 331 -2.06 8.87 -8.86
C LEU A 331 -1.23 9.87 -9.67
N LEU A 332 -0.25 10.49 -9.02
CA LEU A 332 0.60 11.49 -9.65
C LEU A 332 1.38 10.90 -10.82
N LEU A 333 1.76 9.63 -10.72
CA LEU A 333 2.49 8.96 -11.79
C LEU A 333 1.62 8.68 -13.02
N PHE A 334 0.41 8.18 -12.78
CA PHE A 334 -0.45 7.67 -13.85
C PHE A 334 -1.44 8.70 -14.37
N ASN A 335 -1.22 9.99 -14.07
CA ASN A 335 -2.05 11.08 -14.56
C ASN A 335 -2.05 11.15 -16.11
N PRO A 336 -3.15 10.78 -16.79
CA PRO A 336 -3.25 10.78 -18.25
C PRO A 336 -3.30 12.19 -18.85
N LEU A 337 -3.61 13.21 -18.03
CA LEU A 337 -3.73 14.61 -18.48
C LEU A 337 -2.42 15.14 -19.08
N ILE A 338 -1.28 14.56 -18.71
CA ILE A 338 0.03 14.97 -19.23
C ILE A 338 0.34 14.27 -20.57
N GLN A 339 -0.13 13.03 -20.78
CA GLN A 339 0.06 12.30 -22.05
C GLN A 339 -0.76 12.93 -23.20
N GLN A 340 -1.95 13.46 -22.90
CA GLN A 340 -2.77 14.15 -23.92
C GLN A 340 -2.16 15.47 -24.40
N MET A 341 -1.37 16.17 -23.55
CA MET A 341 -0.62 17.36 -23.99
C MET A 341 0.54 17.00 -24.94
N GLU A 342 1.09 15.78 -24.87
CA GLU A 342 2.12 15.31 -25.79
C GLU A 342 1.52 14.90 -27.15
N GLU A 343 0.44 14.12 -27.18
CA GLU A 343 -0.25 13.76 -28.44
C GLU A 343 -0.79 15.00 -29.18
N LYS A 344 -1.33 16.01 -28.47
CA LYS A 344 -1.84 17.24 -29.09
C LYS A 344 -0.73 18.13 -29.67
N ASN A 345 0.52 17.98 -29.20
CA ASN A 345 1.67 18.70 -29.74
C ASN A 345 2.29 17.98 -30.95
N GLU A 346 2.21 16.65 -31.02
CA GLU A 346 2.66 15.87 -32.18
C GLU A 346 1.64 15.89 -33.33
N THR A 347 0.35 16.07 -33.04
CA THR A 347 -0.73 16.18 -34.05
C THR A 347 -1.01 17.62 -34.47
N LYS A 348 -0.07 18.56 -34.27
CA LYS A 348 -0.05 19.77 -35.11
C LYS A 348 0.54 19.33 -36.44
N PRO A 349 -0.27 19.21 -37.52
CA PRO A 349 0.27 18.85 -38.81
C PRO A 349 1.35 19.87 -39.15
N LEU A 350 2.49 19.34 -39.58
CA LEU A 350 3.56 20.06 -40.22
C LEU A 350 3.05 20.53 -41.59
N ASP A 351 1.98 21.33 -41.62
CA ASP A 351 1.46 21.90 -42.84
C ASP A 351 2.49 22.90 -43.36
N SER A 352 2.95 22.62 -44.58
CA SER A 352 3.88 23.38 -45.43
C SER A 352 5.38 23.22 -45.16
N SER A 353 5.89 22.00 -45.39
CA SER A 353 7.20 21.88 -46.04
C SER A 353 7.11 22.51 -47.44
N PRO A 354 7.97 23.49 -47.82
CA PRO A 354 7.96 24.12 -49.14
C PRO A 354 8.28 23.17 -50.31
N HIS A 355 8.72 21.95 -50.03
CA HIS A 355 9.16 21.00 -51.04
C HIS A 355 8.01 20.33 -51.80
N GLU A 356 6.85 20.13 -51.16
CA GLU A 356 5.71 19.46 -51.80
C GLU A 356 4.91 20.38 -52.73
N LYS A 357 5.07 21.72 -52.59
CA LYS A 357 4.52 22.69 -53.56
C LYS A 357 5.30 22.70 -54.88
N LYS A 358 6.63 22.53 -54.83
CA LYS A 358 7.47 22.52 -56.04
C LYS A 358 7.25 21.28 -56.90
N GLU A 359 6.99 20.12 -56.30
CA GLU A 359 6.75 18.88 -57.05
C GLU A 359 5.38 18.88 -57.74
N LYS A 360 4.37 19.51 -57.12
CA LYS A 360 3.05 19.70 -57.73
C LYS A 360 3.06 20.77 -58.83
N GLU A 361 3.84 21.85 -58.69
CA GLU A 361 4.06 22.81 -59.79
C GLU A 361 4.80 22.17 -60.97
N PHE A 362 5.81 21.32 -60.73
CA PHE A 362 6.56 20.67 -61.80
C PHE A 362 5.69 19.71 -62.62
N HIS A 363 4.86 18.89 -61.96
CA HIS A 363 3.95 17.99 -62.68
C HIS A 363 2.85 18.73 -63.44
N GLN A 364 2.38 19.86 -62.93
CA GLN A 364 1.36 20.66 -63.62
C GLN A 364 1.91 21.36 -64.87
N VAL A 365 3.20 21.73 -64.87
CA VAL A 365 3.88 22.27 -66.06
C VAL A 365 4.15 21.16 -67.09
N GLU A 366 4.51 19.96 -66.64
CA GLU A 366 4.76 18.82 -67.52
C GLU A 366 3.49 18.37 -68.26
N GLU A 367 2.34 18.40 -67.59
CA GLU A 367 1.04 18.06 -68.17
C GLU A 367 0.60 19.09 -69.24
N GLN A 368 0.82 20.39 -68.99
CA GLN A 368 0.51 21.46 -69.96
C GLN A 368 1.39 21.40 -71.21
N ILE A 369 2.66 21.03 -71.07
CA ILE A 369 3.57 20.84 -72.23
C ILE A 369 3.11 19.63 -73.06
N HIS A 370 2.68 18.55 -72.39
CA HIS A 370 2.24 17.34 -73.08
C HIS A 370 0.93 17.53 -73.85
N GLU A 371 0.07 18.43 -73.41
CA GLU A 371 -1.19 18.79 -74.07
C GLU A 371 -0.96 19.73 -75.27
N ALA A 372 -0.01 20.68 -75.16
CA ALA A 372 0.35 21.60 -76.24
C ALA A 372 1.05 20.93 -77.44
N ILE A 373 1.70 19.78 -77.23
CA ILE A 373 2.37 19.01 -78.31
C ILE A 373 1.37 18.14 -79.10
N LYS A 374 0.15 17.93 -78.59
CA LYS A 374 -0.89 17.11 -79.24
C LYS A 374 -1.81 17.89 -80.18
N VAL A 375 -1.66 19.21 -80.28
CA VAL A 375 -2.36 20.11 -81.23
C VAL A 375 -1.40 20.48 -82.33
#